data_AF-A0A2T3KKY4-F1
#
_entry.id   AF-A0A2T3KKY4-F1
#
_cell.length_a   1.000
_cell.length_b   1.000
_cell.length_c   1.000
_cell.angle_alpha   90.00
_cell.angle_beta   90.00
_cell.angle_gamma   90.00
#
_symmetry.space_group_name_H-M   'P 1'
#
loop_
_entity.id
_entity.type
_entity.pdbx_description
1 polymer ?
#
loop_
_entity_poly.entity_id
_entity_poly.type
_entity_poly.pdbx_seq_one_letter_code
_entity_poly.pdbx_strand_id
1 'polypeptide(L)'
;MTKKSIVTKLTAEESLGFPLPTMKDVRAMLRNNWYASVREKIEYAFVIGSVAKGTNNANSDLDIAIIIPTKKRISSLKYSERYHNKFPDDKSKPHWHSIRVDFQFFYEEDPQLDSYSKIEIQ
;
A
#
# COMPACT_ATOMS: atom_id res chain seq x y z
N MET A 1 13.55 15.60 2.11
CA MET A 1 12.74 15.11 3.24
C MET A 1 12.57 16.21 4.27
N THR A 2 11.35 16.64 4.54
CA THR A 2 11.05 17.67 5.56
C THR A 2 10.85 17.03 6.94
N LYS A 3 11.19 17.73 8.03
CA LYS A 3 11.01 17.27 9.43
C LYS A 3 9.61 16.71 9.70
N LYS A 4 8.57 17.28 9.06
CA LYS A 4 7.17 16.83 9.17
C LYS A 4 6.97 15.37 8.74
N SER A 5 7.59 14.94 7.63
CA SER A 5 7.47 13.57 7.11
C SER A 5 8.09 12.53 8.03
N ILE A 6 9.18 12.89 8.72
CA ILE A 6 9.86 12.01 9.68
C ILE A 6 8.98 11.82 10.92
N VAL A 7 8.39 12.90 11.44
CA VAL A 7 7.48 12.82 12.60
C VAL A 7 6.25 11.98 12.28
N THR A 8 5.62 12.18 11.11
CA THR A 8 4.45 11.39 10.72
C THR A 8 4.77 9.90 10.57
N LYS A 9 5.94 9.55 10.04
CA LYS A 9 6.39 8.15 9.94
C LYS A 9 6.58 7.52 11.32
N LEU A 10 7.26 8.21 12.24
CA LEU A 10 7.51 7.70 13.59
C LEU A 10 6.20 7.45 14.34
N THR A 11 5.24 8.37 14.27
CA THR A 11 3.94 8.19 14.90
C THR A 11 3.15 7.00 14.34
N ALA A 12 3.25 6.76 13.03
CA ALA A 12 2.60 5.59 12.41
C ALA A 12 3.23 4.26 12.86
N GLU A 13 4.57 4.20 12.95
CA GLU A 13 5.29 3.03 13.46
C GLU A 13 4.99 2.78 14.94
N GLU A 14 4.95 3.83 15.76
CA GLU A 14 4.54 3.76 17.17
C GLU A 14 3.11 3.22 17.32
N SER A 15 2.18 3.69 16.47
CA SER A 15 0.79 3.23 16.52
C SER A 15 0.60 1.78 16.06
N LEU A 16 1.47 1.28 15.19
CA LEU A 16 1.46 -0.12 14.74
C LEU A 16 2.21 -1.05 15.69
N GLY A 17 3.20 -0.54 16.43
CA GLY A 17 4.09 -1.34 17.28
C GLY A 17 5.18 -2.09 16.50
N PHE A 18 5.34 -1.80 15.21
CA PHE A 18 6.38 -2.37 14.33
C PHE A 18 6.68 -1.41 13.17
N PRO A 19 7.86 -1.53 12.52
CA PRO A 19 8.24 -0.61 11.44
C PRO A 19 7.34 -0.73 10.21
N LEU A 20 7.21 0.36 9.46
CA LEU A 20 6.54 0.33 8.15
C LEU A 20 7.35 -0.51 7.15
N PRO A 21 6.69 -1.18 6.20
CA PRO A 21 7.40 -1.96 5.19
C PRO A 21 8.28 -1.04 4.34
N THR A 22 9.46 -1.54 3.96
CA THR A 22 10.32 -0.87 2.98
C THR A 22 9.84 -1.12 1.56
N MET A 23 10.39 -0.39 0.60
CA MET A 23 10.07 -0.62 -0.80
C MET A 23 10.50 -2.01 -1.28
N LYS A 24 11.54 -2.59 -0.67
CA LYS A 24 11.94 -3.98 -0.91
C LYS A 24 10.87 -4.96 -0.45
N ASP A 25 10.30 -4.72 0.72
CA ASP A 25 9.27 -5.60 1.32
C ASP A 25 7.98 -5.55 0.52
N VAL A 26 7.54 -4.35 0.13
CA VAL A 26 6.37 -4.17 -0.74
C VAL A 26 6.53 -4.91 -2.07
N ARG A 27 7.70 -4.80 -2.71
CA ARG A 27 8.01 -5.55 -3.95
C ARG A 27 7.97 -7.05 -3.70
N ALA A 28 8.53 -7.53 -2.59
CA ALA A 28 8.52 -8.94 -2.24
C ALA A 28 7.09 -9.46 -2.01
N MET A 29 6.27 -8.73 -1.24
CA MET A 29 4.86 -9.06 -0.98
C MET A 29 4.06 -9.16 -2.28
N LEU A 30 4.21 -8.18 -3.19
CA LEU A 30 3.51 -8.16 -4.46
C LEU A 30 3.97 -9.26 -5.42
N ARG A 31 5.26 -9.59 -5.46
CA ARG A 31 5.80 -10.60 -6.39
C ARG A 31 5.59 -12.03 -5.91
N ASN A 32 5.73 -12.26 -4.61
CA ASN A 32 5.79 -13.60 -4.02
C ASN A 32 4.42 -14.10 -3.53
N ASN A 33 3.37 -13.27 -3.58
CA ASN A 33 2.03 -13.75 -3.29
C ASN A 33 1.57 -14.72 -4.40
N TRP A 34 1.24 -15.95 -3.99
CA TRP A 34 0.84 -17.03 -4.90
C TRP A 34 -0.45 -16.74 -5.68
N TYR A 35 -1.40 -16.05 -5.06
CA TYR A 35 -2.71 -15.75 -5.66
C TYR A 35 -2.65 -14.58 -6.62
N ALA A 36 -1.88 -13.54 -6.28
CA ALA A 36 -1.87 -12.28 -7.00
C ALA A 36 -0.46 -11.73 -7.22
N SER A 37 0.39 -12.50 -7.90
CA SER A 37 1.71 -12.00 -8.29
C SER A 37 1.59 -10.80 -9.24
N VAL A 38 2.23 -9.70 -8.86
CA VAL A 38 2.34 -8.44 -9.62
C VAL A 38 3.81 -8.22 -9.99
N ARG A 39 4.08 -8.03 -11.28
CA ARG A 39 5.45 -7.90 -11.84
C ARG A 39 5.71 -6.53 -12.44
N GLU A 40 4.72 -5.67 -12.41
CA GLU A 40 4.76 -4.30 -12.86
C GLU A 40 5.89 -3.54 -12.15
N LYS A 41 6.49 -2.59 -12.88
CA LYS A 41 7.43 -1.65 -12.30
C LYS A 41 6.65 -0.79 -11.30
N ILE A 42 7.11 -0.79 -10.04
CA ILE A 42 6.59 0.08 -9.00
C ILE A 42 7.46 1.34 -9.01
N GLU A 43 6.83 2.48 -9.26
CA GLU A 43 7.51 3.77 -9.30
C GLU A 43 7.59 4.37 -7.91
N TYR A 44 6.45 4.41 -7.23
CA TYR A 44 6.33 4.89 -5.86
C TYR A 44 5.36 4.01 -5.06
N ALA A 45 5.49 4.05 -3.74
CA ALA A 45 4.51 3.47 -2.85
C ALA A 45 4.31 4.36 -1.62
N PHE A 46 3.08 4.39 -1.12
CA PHE A 46 2.72 5.17 0.05
C PHE A 46 1.85 4.34 0.98
N VAL A 47 2.10 4.40 2.28
CA VAL A 47 1.09 4.01 3.27
C VAL A 47 0.00 5.06 3.26
N ILE A 48 -1.25 4.64 3.15
CA ILE A 48 -2.44 5.50 3.14
C ILE A 48 -3.41 5.08 4.26
N GLY A 49 -4.63 5.61 4.24
CA GLY A 49 -5.69 5.13 5.13
C GLY A 49 -5.52 5.52 6.59
N SER A 50 -6.00 4.66 7.49
CA SER A 50 -6.06 4.92 8.93
C SER A 50 -4.67 5.06 9.57
N VAL A 51 -3.71 4.24 9.13
CA VAL A 51 -2.31 4.27 9.59
C VAL A 51 -1.67 5.61 9.25
N ALA A 52 -1.82 6.08 8.01
CA ALA A 52 -1.27 7.38 7.60
C ALA A 52 -1.93 8.57 8.32
N LYS A 53 -3.16 8.40 8.82
CA LYS A 53 -3.88 9.39 9.62
C LYS A 53 -3.57 9.31 11.12
N GLY A 54 -2.92 8.24 11.58
CA GLY A 54 -2.73 7.96 13.01
C GLY A 54 -4.03 7.61 13.73
N THR A 55 -5.02 7.06 13.01
CA THR A 55 -6.33 6.66 13.56
C THR A 55 -6.57 5.16 13.44
N ASN A 56 -5.53 4.36 13.23
CA ASN A 56 -5.63 2.90 13.19
C ASN A 56 -5.90 2.32 14.59
N ASN A 57 -6.42 1.11 14.60
CA ASN A 57 -6.66 0.31 15.80
C ASN A 57 -6.11 -1.11 15.60
N ALA A 58 -6.24 -1.96 16.62
CA ALA A 58 -5.68 -3.31 16.61
C ALA A 58 -6.22 -4.23 15.50
N ASN A 59 -7.38 -3.90 14.93
CA ASN A 59 -8.02 -4.67 13.85
C ASN A 59 -7.88 -3.98 12.48
N SER A 60 -7.10 -2.90 12.40
CA SER A 60 -6.94 -2.16 11.15
C SER A 60 -5.96 -2.85 10.22
N ASP A 61 -6.29 -2.82 8.94
CA ASP A 61 -5.37 -3.24 7.88
C ASP A 61 -4.33 -2.16 7.60
N LEU A 62 -3.27 -2.55 6.89
CA LEU A 62 -2.31 -1.63 6.30
C LEU A 62 -2.66 -1.37 4.84
N ASP A 63 -3.22 -0.21 4.55
CA ASP A 63 -3.51 0.23 3.19
C ASP A 63 -2.26 0.83 2.53
N ILE A 64 -1.88 0.32 1.36
CA ILE A 64 -0.72 0.81 0.60
C ILE A 64 -1.15 1.20 -0.82
N ALA A 65 -0.94 2.47 -1.17
CA ALA A 65 -1.04 2.95 -2.54
C ALA A 65 0.22 2.57 -3.33
N ILE A 66 0.05 1.92 -4.48
CA ILE A 66 1.12 1.51 -5.38
C ILE A 66 0.99 2.28 -6.69
N ILE A 67 2.00 3.06 -7.04
CA ILE A 67 2.01 3.83 -8.28
C ILE A 67 2.76 2.99 -9.32
N ILE A 68 2.06 2.73 -10.42
CA ILE A 68 2.58 1.99 -11.56
C ILE A 68 2.44 2.81 -12.84
N PRO A 69 3.26 2.53 -13.88
CA PRO A 69 3.08 3.16 -15.17
C PRO A 69 1.67 2.96 -15.72
N THR A 70 1.13 4.01 -16.33
CA THR A 70 -0.19 3.99 -16.97
C THR A 70 -0.30 2.87 -17.99
N LYS A 71 -1.33 2.03 -17.86
CA LYS A 71 -1.63 0.98 -18.84
C LYS A 71 -2.70 1.44 -19.81
N LYS A 72 -2.44 1.24 -21.11
CA LYS A 72 -3.44 1.53 -22.15
C LYS A 72 -4.69 0.66 -21.92
N ARG A 73 -5.88 1.27 -21.99
CA ARG A 73 -7.20 0.62 -21.99
C ARG A 73 -7.68 0.02 -20.65
N ILE A 74 -6.99 0.28 -19.55
CA ILE A 74 -7.46 -0.12 -18.21
C ILE A 74 -7.26 1.06 -17.26
N SER A 75 -8.25 1.34 -16.41
CA SER A 75 -8.10 2.33 -15.35
C SER A 75 -7.35 1.74 -14.16
N SER A 76 -6.72 2.60 -13.36
CA SER A 76 -6.12 2.26 -12.07
C SER A 76 -7.11 1.52 -11.14
N LEU A 77 -8.35 2.03 -11.06
CA LEU A 77 -9.45 1.39 -10.34
C LEU A 77 -9.70 -0.04 -10.84
N LYS A 78 -9.86 -0.22 -12.15
CA LYS A 78 -10.14 -1.55 -12.71
C LYS A 78 -8.96 -2.50 -12.53
N TYR A 79 -7.74 -1.99 -12.55
CA TYR A 79 -6.54 -2.77 -12.27
C TYR A 79 -6.54 -3.25 -10.81
N SER A 80 -6.86 -2.37 -9.87
CA SER A 80 -6.98 -2.70 -8.45
C SER A 80 -8.07 -3.73 -8.20
N GLU A 81 -9.28 -3.55 -8.75
CA GLU A 81 -10.35 -4.55 -8.67
C GLU A 81 -9.90 -5.92 -9.16
N ARG A 82 -9.21 -5.98 -10.31
CA ARG A 82 -8.68 -7.24 -10.85
C ARG A 82 -7.62 -7.86 -9.94
N TYR A 83 -6.86 -7.06 -9.22
CA TYR A 83 -5.91 -7.54 -8.23
C TYR A 83 -6.65 -8.15 -7.03
N HIS A 84 -7.57 -7.41 -6.42
CA HIS A 84 -8.30 -7.89 -5.23
C HIS A 84 -9.15 -9.13 -5.52
N ASN A 85 -9.74 -9.23 -6.73
CA ASN A 85 -10.56 -10.39 -7.14
C ASN A 85 -9.77 -11.70 -7.29
N LYS A 86 -8.43 -11.67 -7.22
CA LYS A 86 -7.61 -12.90 -7.23
C LYS A 86 -7.56 -13.60 -5.88
N PHE A 87 -7.93 -12.91 -4.80
CA PHE A 87 -7.88 -13.45 -3.45
C PHE A 87 -9.21 -14.12 -3.10
N PRO A 88 -9.22 -15.44 -2.80
CA PRO A 88 -10.43 -16.13 -2.37
C PRO A 88 -10.90 -15.70 -0.97
N ASP A 89 -9.99 -15.27 -0.10
CA ASP A 89 -10.28 -14.87 1.27
C ASP A 89 -9.21 -13.89 1.81
N ASP A 90 -9.42 -13.37 3.01
CA ASP A 90 -8.48 -12.44 3.62
C ASP A 90 -7.14 -13.07 4.03
N LYS A 91 -7.09 -14.39 4.27
CA LYS A 91 -5.85 -15.10 4.62
C LYS A 91 -4.91 -15.22 3.42
N SER A 92 -5.47 -15.22 2.22
CA SER A 92 -4.72 -15.28 0.97
C SER A 92 -4.05 -13.95 0.57
N LYS A 93 -4.47 -12.84 1.19
CA LYS A 93 -3.88 -11.52 0.96
C LYS A 93 -2.47 -11.41 1.55
N PRO A 94 -1.65 -10.45 1.10
CA PRO A 94 -0.35 -10.19 1.70
C PRO A 94 -0.48 -9.73 3.16
N HIS A 95 0.53 -10.05 3.96
CA HIS A 95 0.58 -9.69 5.38
C HIS A 95 1.93 -9.06 5.73
N TRP A 96 1.92 -8.14 6.67
CA TRP A 96 3.11 -7.51 7.25
C TRP A 96 3.00 -7.62 8.77
N HIS A 97 3.95 -8.27 9.44
CA HIS A 97 3.88 -8.51 10.90
C HIS A 97 2.51 -9.00 11.39
N SER A 98 1.90 -9.96 10.68
CA SER A 98 0.58 -10.55 10.97
C SER A 98 -0.63 -9.65 10.74
N ILE A 99 -0.47 -8.38 10.35
CA ILE A 99 -1.59 -7.56 9.87
C ILE A 99 -1.76 -7.71 8.37
N ARG A 100 -3.01 -7.64 7.91
CA ARG A 100 -3.34 -7.70 6.49
C ARG A 100 -2.86 -6.43 5.79
N VAL A 101 -2.33 -6.59 4.58
CA VAL A 101 -1.94 -5.48 3.71
C VAL A 101 -2.89 -5.45 2.53
N ASP A 102 -3.52 -4.29 2.31
CA ASP A 102 -4.35 -4.07 1.13
C ASP A 102 -3.67 -3.10 0.16
N PHE A 103 -3.52 -3.54 -1.09
CA PHE A 103 -2.80 -2.79 -2.12
C PHE A 103 -3.77 -2.16 -3.11
N GLN A 104 -3.80 -0.83 -3.14
CA GLN A 104 -4.55 -0.07 -4.14
C GLN A 104 -3.58 0.47 -5.20
N PHE A 105 -3.85 0.21 -6.47
CA PHE A 105 -3.02 0.68 -7.58
C PHE A 105 -3.53 2.00 -8.13
N PHE A 106 -2.58 2.90 -8.40
CA PHE A 106 -2.79 4.22 -9.00
C PHE A 106 -1.85 4.40 -10.19
N TYR A 107 -2.22 5.32 -11.07
CA TYR A 107 -1.31 5.88 -12.07
C TYR A 107 -0.72 7.19 -11.55
N GLU A 108 0.42 7.61 -12.11
CA GLU A 108 1.20 8.76 -11.62
C GLU A 108 0.37 10.06 -11.50
N GLU A 109 -0.59 10.26 -12.41
CA GLU A 109 -1.43 11.46 -12.48
C GLU A 109 -2.87 11.21 -11.98
N ASP A 110 -3.10 10.14 -11.20
CA ASP A 110 -4.43 9.85 -10.69
C ASP A 110 -4.83 10.85 -9.58
N PRO A 111 -5.81 11.76 -9.81
CA PRO A 111 -6.16 12.80 -8.86
C PRO A 111 -6.71 12.24 -7.54
N GLN A 112 -7.20 11.00 -7.54
CA GLN A 112 -7.67 10.36 -6.32
C GLN A 112 -6.54 10.16 -5.30
N LEU A 113 -5.28 10.00 -5.76
CA LEU A 113 -4.12 9.81 -4.88
C LEU A 113 -3.86 11.04 -3.97
N ASP A 114 -4.25 12.23 -4.41
CA ASP A 114 -4.06 13.46 -3.62
C ASP A 114 -5.11 13.67 -2.53
N SER A 115 -6.21 12.91 -2.58
CA SER A 115 -7.23 12.93 -1.53
C SER A 115 -6.81 12.19 -0.25
N TYR A 116 -5.78 11.35 -0.34
CA TYR A 116 -5.32 10.53 0.78
C TYR A 116 -4.24 11.23 1.61
N SER A 117 -4.35 11.10 2.93
CA SER A 117 -3.17 11.19 3.80
C SER A 117 -2.20 10.09 3.42
N LYS A 118 -0.94 10.44 3.16
CA LYS A 118 0.07 9.51 2.62
C LYS A 118 1.42 9.65 3.32
N ILE A 119 2.05 8.52 3.62
CA ILE A 119 3.42 8.42 4.12
C ILE A 119 4.23 7.68 3.06
N GLU A 120 5.29 8.31 2.55
CA GLU A 120 6.15 7.71 1.52
C GLU A 120 6.91 6.50 2.05
N ILE A 121 6.86 5.41 1.29
CA ILE A 121 7.65 4.20 1.53
C ILE A 121 8.98 4.35 0.79
N GLN A 122 10.09 4.24 1.52
CA GLN A 122 11.45 4.33 0.98
C GLN A 122 12.03 2.95 0.66
#